data_AF-A0A2N1W1Y8-F1
#
_entry.id   AF-A0A2N1W1Y8-F1
#
_cell.length_a   1.000
_cell.length_b   1.000
_cell.length_c   1.000
_cell.angle_alpha   90.00
_cell.angle_beta   90.00
_cell.angle_gamma   90.00
#
_symmetry.space_group_name_H-M   'P 1'
#
loop_
_entity.id
_entity.type
_entity.pdbx_description
1 polymer ?
#
loop_
_entity_poly.entity_id
_entity_poly.type
_entity_poly.pdbx_seq_one_letter_code
_entity_poly.pdbx_strand_id
1 'polypeptide(L)'
;MEKTKKVSFTESVKEGAQLYFNNLALIIIIDLISLIPYAVTHYLAAAGKASSSFIIPAMLINAFLMLVNNGALYTLFHKSYNGVKISFSEAFMAGVKVSGKLLLVGLLITAAIMAGSFLLIIPGIIIAFKYWFAVIAVIVEDKEIGPLKLSSHLSKGNAGIIFLTMLLFVLVSVFTPFIYRLAPVNAFLFFPLMIIFNLLSTIVQSIQYITYAKIRASKADEISPDKIKAIDSGAGCAITAALIIFLTAAGIIAAVFVTKSIGFNKILKAIYGNTAVLSEDINLQMNENWYFIKLPPGHYSYTVIRHNETGKQGIYAAMIRSIELTEVEKTLMGDSGVINSPLKLIHALEARINNGNESNSIPAKWNLDEKIKILPVMVNGTKWSKAVVPNADESTGTKWNVFFTTKKDRLIYLFYRTAFDKTDIKTYTEDEKELFSLFEIKK
;
A
#
# COMPACT_ATOMS: atom_id res chain seq x y z
N MET A 1 10.31 49.67 18.07
CA MET A 1 10.17 48.30 17.54
C MET A 1 9.68 48.41 16.11
N GLU A 2 10.56 48.21 15.14
CA GLU A 2 10.20 48.11 13.72
C GLU A 2 9.25 46.91 13.56
N LYS A 3 8.11 47.09 12.90
CA LYS A 3 7.18 45.98 12.66
C LYS A 3 7.87 44.98 11.72
N THR A 4 8.31 43.85 12.25
CA THR A 4 8.83 42.75 11.44
C THR A 4 7.82 42.43 10.34
N LYS A 5 8.25 42.55 9.08
CA LYS A 5 7.38 42.30 7.92
C LYS A 5 6.89 40.86 8.00
N LYS A 6 5.59 40.67 8.24
CA LYS A 6 4.98 39.33 8.30
C LYS A 6 5.24 38.59 6.99
N VAL A 7 5.69 37.34 7.08
CA VAL A 7 5.90 36.49 5.90
C VAL A 7 4.55 36.23 5.23
N SER A 8 4.45 36.53 3.93
CA SER A 8 3.24 36.33 3.15
C SER A 8 3.22 34.96 2.47
N PHE A 9 2.14 34.21 2.66
CA PHE A 9 1.95 32.90 2.02
C PHE A 9 1.90 32.99 0.49
N THR A 10 1.20 34.00 -0.06
CA THR A 10 1.07 34.18 -1.51
C THR A 10 2.41 34.50 -2.17
N GLU A 11 3.26 35.29 -1.51
CA GLU A 11 4.62 35.53 -1.98
C GLU A 11 5.46 34.25 -1.93
N SER A 12 5.36 33.44 -0.86
CA SER A 12 6.05 32.16 -0.77
C SER A 12 5.62 31.18 -1.88
N VAL A 13 4.33 31.15 -2.22
CA VAL A 13 3.82 30.33 -3.34
C VAL A 13 4.40 30.80 -4.66
N LYS A 14 4.38 32.11 -4.93
CA LYS A 14 4.89 32.69 -6.17
C LYS A 14 6.39 32.44 -6.35
N GLU A 15 7.19 32.75 -5.34
CA GLU A 15 8.65 32.55 -5.38
C GLU A 15 9.02 31.06 -5.37
N GLY A 16 8.27 30.21 -4.65
CA GLY A 16 8.47 28.76 -4.66
C GLY A 16 8.23 28.18 -6.05
N ALA A 17 7.11 28.53 -6.67
CA ALA A 17 6.81 28.13 -8.05
C ALA A 17 7.90 28.61 -9.03
N GLN A 18 8.35 29.86 -8.92
CA GLN A 18 9.44 30.37 -9.73
C GLN A 18 10.74 29.57 -9.51
N LEU A 19 11.11 29.29 -8.27
CA LEU A 19 12.28 28.47 -7.92
C LEU A 19 12.16 27.05 -8.50
N TYR A 20 10.97 26.46 -8.44
CA TYR A 20 10.67 25.15 -9.04
C TYR A 20 10.86 25.17 -10.56
N PHE A 21 10.20 26.08 -11.28
CA PHE A 21 10.26 26.11 -12.74
C PHE A 21 11.65 26.47 -13.28
N ASN A 22 12.41 27.31 -12.56
CA ASN A 22 13.80 27.61 -12.91
C ASN A 22 14.74 26.40 -12.81
N ASN A 23 14.35 25.36 -12.06
CA ASN A 23 15.15 24.16 -11.84
C ASN A 23 14.46 22.87 -12.35
N LEU A 24 13.41 23.00 -13.18
CA LEU A 24 12.53 21.90 -13.57
C LEU A 24 13.30 20.71 -14.17
N ALA A 25 14.28 20.96 -15.05
CA ALA A 25 15.06 19.91 -15.67
C ALA A 25 15.85 19.06 -14.65
N LEU A 26 16.52 19.71 -13.69
CA LEU A 26 17.26 19.01 -12.63
C LEU A 26 16.32 18.26 -11.69
N ILE A 27 15.16 18.86 -11.37
CA ILE A 27 14.12 18.22 -10.54
C ILE A 27 13.65 16.92 -11.19
N ILE A 28 13.29 16.95 -12.48
CA ILE A 28 12.86 15.77 -13.23
C ILE A 28 13.92 14.67 -13.17
N ILE A 29 15.21 15.01 -13.35
CA ILE A 29 16.30 14.01 -13.31
C ILE A 29 16.43 13.39 -11.92
N ILE A 30 16.44 14.22 -10.86
CA ILE A 30 16.54 13.76 -9.46
C ILE A 30 15.36 12.85 -9.09
N ASP A 31 14.15 13.23 -9.51
CA ASP A 31 12.92 12.50 -9.24
C ASP A 31 12.88 11.17 -10.01
N LEU A 32 13.21 11.16 -11.30
CA LEU A 32 13.22 9.94 -12.11
C LEU A 32 14.16 8.87 -11.54
N ILE A 33 15.37 9.25 -11.13
CA ILE A 33 16.35 8.30 -10.55
C ILE A 33 15.82 7.68 -9.25
N SER A 34 15.06 8.46 -8.48
CA SER A 34 14.49 8.01 -7.20
C SER A 34 13.23 7.16 -7.41
N LEU A 35 12.47 7.42 -8.48
CA LEU A 35 11.20 6.74 -8.79
C LEU A 35 11.38 5.44 -9.59
N ILE A 36 12.45 5.28 -10.37
CA ILE A 36 12.66 4.07 -11.19
C ILE A 36 12.66 2.79 -10.33
N PRO A 37 13.46 2.68 -9.25
CA PRO A 37 13.46 1.46 -8.43
C PRO A 37 12.10 1.18 -7.78
N TYR A 38 11.40 2.24 -7.40
CA TYR A 38 10.05 2.17 -6.85
C TYR A 38 9.06 1.58 -7.86
N ALA A 39 9.09 2.09 -9.10
CA ALA A 39 8.24 1.64 -10.20
C ALA A 39 8.54 0.20 -10.61
N VAL A 40 9.82 -0.18 -10.72
CA VAL A 40 10.25 -1.55 -11.01
C VAL A 40 9.75 -2.51 -9.93
N THR A 41 9.91 -2.16 -8.66
CA THR A 41 9.43 -2.99 -7.54
C THR A 41 7.92 -3.19 -7.59
N HIS A 42 7.16 -2.12 -7.83
CA HIS A 42 5.71 -2.19 -7.96
C HIS A 42 5.26 -3.03 -9.16
N TYR A 43 5.92 -2.86 -10.31
CA TYR A 43 5.65 -3.65 -11.50
C TYR A 43 5.89 -5.14 -11.25
N LEU A 44 7.03 -5.51 -10.67
CA LEU A 44 7.35 -6.89 -10.35
C LEU A 44 6.38 -7.49 -9.33
N ALA A 45 5.96 -6.71 -8.33
CA ALA A 45 4.96 -7.13 -7.35
C ALA A 45 3.57 -7.33 -7.99
N ALA A 46 3.11 -6.38 -8.81
CA ALA A 46 1.83 -6.45 -9.51
C ALA A 46 1.79 -7.60 -10.54
N ALA A 47 2.93 -7.91 -11.17
CA ALA A 47 3.07 -9.04 -12.09
C ALA A 47 3.16 -10.41 -11.38
N GLY A 48 3.14 -10.45 -10.04
CA GLY A 48 3.35 -11.68 -9.27
C GLY A 48 4.75 -12.29 -9.42
N LYS A 49 5.72 -11.50 -9.89
CA LYS A 49 7.11 -11.93 -10.15
C LYS A 49 8.06 -11.61 -9.00
N ALA A 50 7.65 -10.78 -8.04
CA ALA A 50 8.45 -10.46 -6.87
C ALA A 50 8.25 -11.51 -5.76
N SER A 51 9.31 -12.21 -5.38
CA SER A 51 9.32 -12.99 -4.14
C SER A 51 9.32 -12.06 -2.91
N SER A 52 8.81 -12.54 -1.77
CA SER A 52 8.88 -11.78 -0.51
C SER A 52 10.33 -11.42 -0.11
N SER A 53 11.31 -12.26 -0.49
CA SER A 53 12.73 -12.00 -0.29
C SER A 53 13.29 -10.85 -1.13
N PHE A 54 12.67 -10.52 -2.27
CA PHE A 54 13.04 -9.36 -3.09
C PHE A 54 12.37 -8.06 -2.59
N ILE A 55 11.15 -8.15 -2.07
CA ILE A 55 10.36 -6.97 -1.66
C ILE A 55 11.05 -6.21 -0.53
N ILE A 56 11.58 -6.90 0.49
CA ILE A 56 12.18 -6.24 1.65
C ILE A 56 13.42 -5.41 1.27
N PRO A 57 14.45 -5.95 0.58
CA PRO A 57 15.57 -5.15 0.10
C PRO A 57 15.14 -3.99 -0.79
N ALA A 58 14.16 -4.20 -1.67
CA ALA A 58 13.65 -3.15 -2.54
C ALA A 58 12.99 -2.01 -1.75
N MET A 59 12.23 -2.33 -0.70
CA MET A 59 11.67 -1.32 0.21
C MET A 59 12.76 -0.51 0.91
N LEU A 60 13.85 -1.15 1.36
CA LEU A 60 14.98 -0.46 1.99
C LEU A 60 15.70 0.48 1.00
N ILE A 61 15.93 0.04 -0.23
CA ILE A 61 16.51 0.86 -1.31
C ILE A 61 15.61 2.06 -1.60
N ASN A 62 14.30 1.84 -1.74
CA ASN A 62 13.35 2.92 -1.99
C ASN A 62 13.30 3.93 -0.84
N ALA A 63 13.31 3.45 0.42
CA ALA A 63 13.36 4.31 1.59
C ALA A 63 14.66 5.16 1.61
N PHE A 64 15.80 4.55 1.30
CA PHE A 64 17.07 5.26 1.18
C PHE A 64 17.02 6.32 0.07
N LEU A 65 16.54 5.97 -1.12
CA LEU A 65 16.44 6.90 -2.26
C LEU A 65 15.48 8.05 -1.99
N MET A 66 14.40 7.84 -1.24
CA MET A 66 13.52 8.93 -0.80
C MET A 66 14.26 9.94 0.10
N LEU A 67 15.16 9.48 0.98
CA LEU A 67 15.97 10.37 1.81
C LEU A 67 16.98 11.14 0.97
N VAL A 68 17.62 10.46 0.01
CA VAL A 68 18.56 11.09 -0.93
C VAL A 68 17.85 12.14 -1.79
N ASN A 69 16.66 11.82 -2.32
CA ASN A 69 15.83 12.73 -3.11
C ASN A 69 15.51 14.01 -2.34
N ASN A 70 14.97 13.90 -1.11
CA ASN A 70 14.69 15.06 -0.27
C ASN A 70 15.95 15.89 0.01
N GLY A 71 17.06 15.23 0.34
CA GLY A 71 18.35 15.88 0.55
C GLY A 71 18.84 16.65 -0.67
N ALA A 72 18.72 16.05 -1.85
CA ALA A 72 19.12 16.63 -3.13
C ALA A 72 18.25 17.82 -3.53
N LEU A 73 16.93 17.69 -3.43
CA LEU A 73 15.96 18.73 -3.80
C LEU A 73 16.10 19.97 -2.92
N TYR A 74 16.16 19.83 -1.59
CA TYR A 74 16.35 21.00 -0.72
C TYR A 74 17.75 21.62 -0.86
N THR A 75 18.79 20.83 -1.17
CA THR A 75 20.11 21.39 -1.51
C THR A 75 20.05 22.20 -2.80
N LEU A 76 19.38 21.68 -3.83
CA LEU A 76 19.13 22.38 -5.09
C LEU A 76 18.39 23.70 -4.86
N PHE A 77 17.26 23.66 -4.14
CA PHE A 77 16.51 24.85 -3.80
C PHE A 77 17.35 25.86 -3.02
N HIS A 78 18.16 25.38 -2.08
CA HIS A 78 19.03 26.24 -1.29
C HIS A 78 20.09 26.96 -2.12
N LYS A 79 20.82 26.21 -2.96
CA LYS A 79 21.85 26.79 -3.82
C LYS A 79 21.23 27.74 -4.86
N SER A 80 20.16 27.32 -5.53
CA SER A 80 19.50 28.12 -6.56
C SER A 80 18.86 29.40 -5.99
N TYR A 81 18.28 29.35 -4.78
CA TYR A 81 17.78 30.55 -4.10
C TYR A 81 18.88 31.58 -3.81
N ASN A 82 20.10 31.11 -3.52
CA ASN A 82 21.27 31.95 -3.31
C ASN A 82 22.01 32.31 -4.61
N GLY A 83 21.42 32.06 -5.78
CA GLY A 83 22.03 32.34 -7.08
C GLY A 83 23.20 31.43 -7.46
N VAL A 84 23.43 30.35 -6.71
CA VAL A 84 24.50 29.38 -6.97
C VAL A 84 23.95 28.26 -7.84
N LYS A 85 24.50 28.09 -9.04
CA LYS A 85 24.20 26.95 -9.90
C LYS A 85 24.80 25.69 -9.28
N ILE A 86 24.04 24.59 -9.32
CA ILE A 86 24.48 23.28 -8.84
C ILE A 86 24.20 22.23 -9.93
N SER A 87 25.12 21.30 -10.12
CA SER A 87 24.93 20.17 -11.03
C SER A 87 24.08 19.08 -10.39
N PHE A 88 23.54 18.17 -11.21
CA PHE A 88 22.82 16.98 -10.74
C PHE A 88 23.67 16.15 -9.75
N SER A 89 24.92 15.86 -10.10
CA SER A 89 25.83 15.02 -9.29
C SER A 89 26.09 15.65 -7.92
N GLU A 90 26.33 16.96 -7.86
CA GLU A 90 26.54 17.67 -6.60
C GLU A 90 25.30 17.65 -5.71
N ALA A 91 24.11 17.89 -6.28
CA ALA A 91 22.85 17.84 -5.53
C ALA A 91 22.58 16.43 -5.00
N PHE A 92 22.72 15.40 -5.84
CA PHE A 92 22.51 14.01 -5.46
C PHE A 92 23.49 13.56 -4.37
N MET A 93 24.78 13.87 -4.52
CA MET A 93 25.80 13.53 -3.52
C MET A 93 25.62 14.29 -2.21
N ALA A 94 25.12 15.53 -2.25
CA ALA A 94 24.70 16.23 -1.04
C ALA A 94 23.57 15.46 -0.33
N GLY A 95 22.57 14.99 -1.09
CA GLY A 95 21.49 14.15 -0.59
C GLY A 95 21.98 12.85 0.08
N VAL A 96 22.91 12.13 -0.58
CA VAL A 96 23.55 10.93 -0.01
C VAL A 96 24.24 11.24 1.32
N LYS A 97 25.02 12.32 1.38
CA LYS A 97 25.78 12.71 2.59
C LYS A 97 24.87 13.04 3.78
N VAL A 98 23.68 13.59 3.55
CA VAL A 98 22.74 13.97 4.62
C VAL A 98 21.70 12.91 4.94
N SER A 99 21.55 11.88 4.10
CA SER A 99 20.53 10.83 4.22
C SER A 99 20.45 10.18 5.61
N GLY A 100 21.59 9.85 6.23
CA GLY A 100 21.61 9.27 7.59
C GLY A 100 21.11 10.23 8.67
N LYS A 101 21.41 11.52 8.56
CA LYS A 101 20.89 12.55 9.47
C LYS A 101 19.39 12.79 9.24
N LEU A 102 18.96 12.79 7.98
CA LEU A 102 17.55 12.90 7.61
C LEU A 102 16.74 11.73 8.15
N LEU A 103 17.27 10.50 8.07
CA LEU A 103 16.66 9.32 8.66
C LEU A 103 16.49 9.48 10.17
N LEU A 104 17.56 9.86 10.87
CA LEU A 104 17.52 10.05 12.32
C LEU A 104 16.49 11.13 12.72
N VAL A 105 16.54 12.31 12.09
CA VAL A 105 15.60 13.40 12.39
C VAL A 105 14.17 13.03 12.02
N GLY A 106 13.95 12.34 10.90
CA GLY A 106 12.65 11.83 10.49
C GLY A 106 12.06 10.84 11.50
N LEU A 107 12.87 9.92 12.03
CA LEU A 107 12.46 8.98 13.08
C LEU A 107 12.10 9.72 14.38
N LEU A 108 12.92 10.69 14.79
CA LEU A 108 12.66 11.50 15.99
C LEU A 108 11.33 12.26 15.89
N ILE A 109 11.07 12.90 14.75
CA ILE A 109 9.83 13.65 14.50
C ILE A 109 8.64 12.71 14.45
N THR A 110 8.74 11.62 13.69
CA THR A 110 7.64 10.64 13.54
C THR A 110 7.23 10.09 14.89
N ALA A 111 8.20 9.69 15.72
CA ALA A 111 7.93 9.18 17.04
C ALA A 111 7.33 10.23 17.98
N ALA A 112 7.80 11.48 17.92
CA ALA A 112 7.21 12.57 18.69
C ALA A 112 5.77 12.87 18.26
N ILE A 113 5.47 12.84 16.95
CA ILE A 113 4.10 13.02 16.43
C ILE A 113 3.22 11.86 16.86
N MET A 114 3.70 10.62 16.77
CA MET A 114 2.98 9.43 17.24
C MET A 114 2.68 9.53 18.73
N ALA A 115 3.67 9.96 19.54
CA ALA A 115 3.49 10.21 20.96
C ALA A 115 2.37 11.19 21.27
N GLY A 116 2.41 12.34 20.61
CA GLY A 116 1.38 13.35 20.74
C GLY A 116 0.03 12.76 20.36
N SER A 117 -0.05 12.08 19.21
CA SER A 117 -1.27 11.49 18.67
C SER A 117 -1.88 10.41 19.56
N PHE A 118 -1.05 9.60 20.24
CA PHE A 118 -1.52 8.58 21.19
C PHE A 118 -2.14 9.18 22.44
N LEU A 119 -1.65 10.35 22.90
CA LEU A 119 -2.30 11.08 23.98
C LEU A 119 -3.63 11.65 23.47
N LEU A 120 -3.57 12.46 22.41
CA LEU A 120 -4.72 13.04 21.71
C LEU A 120 -4.28 13.48 20.29
N ILE A 121 -5.22 13.54 19.33
CA ILE A 121 -4.90 13.96 17.95
C ILE A 121 -4.28 15.37 17.91
N ILE A 122 -4.79 16.30 18.74
CA ILE A 122 -4.36 17.72 18.75
C ILE A 122 -2.88 17.88 19.14
N PRO A 123 -2.38 17.30 20.25
CA PRO A 123 -0.94 17.28 20.56
C PRO A 123 -0.05 16.75 19.43
N GLY A 124 -0.48 15.70 18.71
CA GLY A 124 0.25 15.20 17.54
C GLY A 124 0.40 16.25 16.45
N ILE A 125 -0.69 16.97 16.15
CA ILE A 125 -0.68 18.09 15.20
C ILE A 125 0.26 19.21 15.69
N ILE A 126 0.20 19.61 16.96
CA ILE A 126 1.08 20.67 17.51
C ILE A 126 2.56 20.31 17.32
N ILE A 127 2.93 19.05 17.53
CA ILE A 127 4.31 18.57 17.32
C ILE A 127 4.70 18.60 15.84
N ALA A 128 3.79 18.21 14.94
CA ALA A 128 4.03 18.29 13.50
C ALA A 128 4.29 19.74 13.06
N PHE A 129 3.51 20.70 13.58
CA PHE A 129 3.71 22.13 13.36
C PHE A 129 5.08 22.59 13.86
N LYS A 130 5.44 22.20 15.09
CA LYS A 130 6.68 22.59 15.74
C LYS A 130 7.92 22.13 14.96
N TYR A 131 7.86 20.98 14.31
CA TYR A 131 9.01 20.39 13.60
C TYR A 131 8.91 20.44 12.08
N TRP A 132 7.95 21.17 11.52
CA TRP A 132 7.69 21.24 10.08
C TRP A 132 8.92 21.52 9.22
N PHE A 133 9.80 22.42 9.69
CA PHE A 133 11.02 22.80 8.96
C PHE A 133 12.28 22.02 9.33
N ALA A 134 12.18 20.96 10.13
CA ALA A 134 13.35 20.28 10.65
C ALA A 134 14.17 19.57 9.56
N VAL A 135 13.50 19.01 8.54
CA VAL A 135 14.17 18.41 7.38
C VAL A 135 15.00 19.44 6.62
N ILE A 136 14.43 20.62 6.36
CA ILE A 136 15.11 21.72 5.67
C ILE A 136 16.30 22.21 6.51
N ALA A 137 16.10 22.36 7.82
CA ALA A 137 17.15 22.74 8.75
C ALA A 137 18.33 21.75 8.77
N VAL A 138 18.10 20.43 8.66
CA VAL A 138 19.20 19.44 8.58
C VAL A 138 20.10 19.66 7.38
N ILE A 139 19.53 20.15 6.28
CA ILE A 139 20.19 20.25 4.98
C ILE A 139 20.88 21.60 4.80
N VAL A 140 20.21 22.67 5.22
CA VAL A 140 20.63 24.05 5.00
C VAL A 140 21.55 24.56 6.10
N GLU A 141 21.49 23.99 7.29
CA GLU A 141 22.16 24.53 8.47
C GLU A 141 23.42 23.76 8.84
N ASP A 142 24.38 24.51 9.39
CA ASP A 142 25.59 23.93 9.95
C ASP A 142 25.31 23.10 11.19
N LYS A 143 26.21 22.14 11.46
CA LYS A 143 26.07 21.11 12.50
C LYS A 143 25.90 21.66 13.93
N GLU A 144 26.22 22.92 14.16
CA GLU A 144 26.21 23.54 15.49
C GLU A 144 24.81 23.83 16.01
N ILE A 145 23.86 24.09 15.10
CA ILE A 145 22.50 24.46 15.43
C ILE A 145 21.65 23.18 15.31
N GLY A 146 21.20 22.64 16.45
CA GLY A 146 20.34 21.46 16.46
C GLY A 146 19.08 21.69 15.61
N PRO A 147 18.85 20.91 14.52
CA PRO A 147 17.83 21.22 13.52
C PRO A 147 16.40 21.20 14.09
N LEU A 148 16.15 20.35 15.08
CA LEU A 148 14.87 20.29 15.80
C LEU A 148 14.64 21.55 16.64
N LYS A 149 15.68 22.08 17.30
CA LYS A 149 15.57 23.31 18.10
C LYS A 149 15.28 24.51 17.21
N LEU A 150 16.01 24.62 16.11
CA LEU A 150 15.80 25.70 15.15
C LEU A 150 14.39 25.64 14.56
N SER A 151 13.95 24.47 14.09
CA SER A 151 12.59 24.30 13.56
C SER A 151 11.51 24.69 14.57
N SER A 152 11.67 24.26 15.83
CA SER A 152 10.77 24.66 16.92
C SER A 152 10.76 26.16 17.17
N HIS A 153 11.92 26.82 17.07
CA HIS A 153 12.03 28.26 17.30
C HIS A 153 11.41 29.05 16.14
N LEU A 154 11.69 28.66 14.88
CA LEU A 154 11.11 29.27 13.68
C LEU A 154 9.59 29.19 13.69
N SER A 155 9.03 28.09 14.20
CA SER A 155 7.58 27.86 14.24
C SER A 155 6.82 28.79 15.19
N LYS A 156 7.48 29.32 16.24
CA LYS A 156 6.82 30.25 17.20
C LYS A 156 6.40 31.54 16.50
N GLY A 157 5.13 31.90 16.59
CA GLY A 157 4.58 33.12 15.97
C GLY A 157 4.28 33.02 14.47
N ASN A 158 4.58 31.88 13.83
CA ASN A 158 4.36 31.65 12.39
C ASN A 158 3.37 30.51 12.09
N ALA A 159 2.51 30.16 13.06
CA ALA A 159 1.61 29.01 12.93
C ALA A 159 0.68 29.08 11.71
N GLY A 160 0.16 30.27 11.37
CA GLY A 160 -0.76 30.44 10.24
C GLY A 160 -0.13 30.11 8.88
N ILE A 161 1.09 30.59 8.61
CA ILE A 161 1.77 30.28 7.35
C ILE A 161 2.22 28.81 7.30
N ILE A 162 2.67 28.25 8.42
CA ILE A 162 2.99 26.82 8.54
C ILE A 162 1.74 25.98 8.24
N PHE A 163 0.59 26.34 8.83
CA PHE A 163 -0.70 25.67 8.57
C PHE A 163 -1.01 25.64 7.08
N LEU A 164 -0.90 26.78 6.38
CA LEU A 164 -1.20 26.86 4.95
C LEU A 164 -0.24 26.00 4.11
N THR A 165 1.06 25.99 4.44
CA THR A 165 2.03 25.12 3.74
C THR A 165 1.80 23.63 4.03
N MET A 166 1.40 23.28 5.26
CA MET A 166 1.03 21.91 5.64
C MET A 166 -0.24 21.47 4.93
N LEU A 167 -1.26 22.34 4.87
CA LEU A 167 -2.50 22.08 4.17
C LEU A 167 -2.24 21.80 2.69
N LEU A 168 -1.41 22.60 2.03
CA LEU A 168 -1.03 22.37 0.64
C LEU A 168 -0.34 21.01 0.44
N PHE A 169 0.56 20.64 1.35
CA PHE A 169 1.21 19.32 1.33
C PHE A 169 0.23 18.17 1.52
N VAL A 170 -0.70 18.30 2.48
CA VAL A 170 -1.75 17.29 2.71
C VAL A 170 -2.65 17.14 1.49
N LEU A 171 -3.07 18.25 0.87
CA LEU A 171 -3.92 18.23 -0.33
C LEU A 171 -3.27 17.46 -1.48
N VAL A 172 -1.96 17.62 -1.70
CA VAL A 172 -1.23 16.85 -2.72
C VAL A 172 -1.08 15.37 -2.29
N SER A 173 -0.80 15.12 -1.01
CA SER A 173 -0.57 13.77 -0.48
C SER A 173 -1.84 12.90 -0.42
N VAL A 174 -3.03 13.50 -0.29
CA VAL A 174 -4.31 12.77 -0.28
C VAL A 174 -4.57 12.03 -1.59
N PHE A 175 -3.96 12.47 -2.70
CA PHE A 175 -4.11 11.79 -3.99
C PHE A 175 -3.21 10.55 -4.13
N THR A 176 -2.12 10.43 -3.37
CA THR A 176 -1.16 9.33 -3.51
C THR A 176 -1.81 7.94 -3.34
N PRO A 177 -2.69 7.69 -2.33
CA PRO A 177 -3.41 6.43 -2.22
C PRO A 177 -4.30 6.08 -3.42
N PHE A 178 -4.88 7.08 -4.10
CA PHE A 178 -5.70 6.84 -5.29
C PHE A 178 -4.85 6.33 -6.46
N ILE A 179 -3.64 6.85 -6.62
CA ILE A 179 -2.69 6.38 -7.65
C ILE A 179 -2.29 4.93 -7.36
N TYR A 180 -2.03 4.56 -6.10
CA TYR A 180 -1.71 3.19 -5.74
C TYR A 180 -2.84 2.21 -6.03
N ARG A 181 -4.10 2.64 -5.96
CA ARG A 181 -5.25 1.82 -6.36
C ARG A 181 -5.33 1.58 -7.86
N LEU A 182 -4.72 2.42 -8.69
CA LEU A 182 -4.66 2.23 -10.14
C LEU A 182 -3.54 1.26 -10.57
N ALA A 183 -2.51 1.06 -9.74
CA ALA A 183 -1.36 0.20 -10.06
C ALA A 183 -1.74 -1.23 -10.47
N PRO A 184 -2.66 -1.93 -9.78
CA PRO A 184 -3.07 -3.29 -10.17
C PRO A 184 -3.90 -3.33 -11.46
N VAL A 185 -4.50 -2.20 -11.85
CA VAL A 185 -5.40 -2.11 -13.01
C VAL A 185 -4.61 -1.81 -14.28
N ASN A 186 -3.59 -0.94 -14.19
CA ASN A 186 -2.80 -0.53 -15.34
C ASN A 186 -1.40 -0.05 -14.93
N ALA A 187 -0.41 -0.95 -15.01
CA ALA A 187 0.98 -0.63 -14.68
C ALA A 187 1.59 0.42 -15.62
N PHE A 188 1.13 0.51 -16.86
CA PHE A 188 1.62 1.49 -17.85
C PHE A 188 1.19 2.91 -17.48
N LEU A 189 -0.06 3.11 -17.02
CA LEU A 189 -0.55 4.41 -16.55
C LEU A 189 -0.02 4.80 -15.17
N PHE A 190 0.29 3.83 -14.32
CA PHE A 190 0.77 4.07 -12.97
C PHE A 190 2.06 4.91 -12.94
N PHE A 191 3.03 4.60 -13.80
CA PHE A 191 4.33 5.28 -13.77
C PHE A 191 4.27 6.76 -14.19
N PRO A 192 3.64 7.15 -15.31
CA PRO A 192 3.44 8.57 -15.65
C PRO A 192 2.68 9.34 -14.58
N LEU A 193 1.63 8.74 -14.00
CA LEU A 193 0.87 9.38 -12.92
C LEU A 193 1.74 9.61 -11.69
N MET A 194 2.51 8.60 -11.27
CA MET A 194 3.47 8.74 -10.17
C MET A 194 4.47 9.88 -10.41
N ILE A 195 5.00 10.02 -11.63
CA ILE A 195 5.90 11.13 -11.98
C ILE A 195 5.19 12.48 -11.85
N ILE A 196 4.00 12.62 -12.43
CA ILE A 196 3.23 13.88 -12.38
C ILE A 196 2.95 14.27 -10.92
N PHE A 197 2.54 13.32 -10.09
CA PHE A 197 2.26 13.58 -8.68
C PHE A 197 3.52 13.88 -7.87
N ASN A 198 4.64 13.22 -8.17
CA ASN A 198 5.90 13.54 -7.52
C ASN A 198 6.35 14.97 -7.87
N LEU A 199 6.23 15.38 -9.13
CA LEU A 199 6.50 16.76 -9.57
C LEU A 199 5.58 17.78 -8.87
N LEU A 200 4.30 17.45 -8.70
CA LEU A 200 3.36 18.26 -7.91
C LEU A 200 3.74 18.31 -6.41
N SER A 201 4.31 17.24 -5.85
CA SER A 201 4.84 17.27 -4.50
C SER A 201 6.10 18.14 -4.41
N THR A 202 6.96 18.11 -5.43
CA THR A 202 8.21 18.88 -5.45
C THR A 202 7.99 20.38 -5.56
N ILE A 203 6.95 20.85 -6.24
CA ILE A 203 6.56 22.27 -6.18
C ILE A 203 6.16 22.67 -4.76
N VAL A 204 5.46 21.82 -4.00
CA VAL A 204 5.14 22.11 -2.59
C VAL A 204 6.41 22.15 -1.73
N GLN A 205 7.38 21.26 -1.96
CA GLN A 205 8.67 21.31 -1.27
C GLN A 205 9.42 22.62 -1.53
N SER A 206 9.38 23.15 -2.76
CA SER A 206 9.99 24.45 -3.08
C SER A 206 9.32 25.61 -2.32
N ILE A 207 7.99 25.59 -2.19
CA ILE A 207 7.21 26.57 -1.42
C ILE A 207 7.54 26.47 0.08
N GLN A 208 7.68 25.25 0.60
CA GLN A 208 8.13 25.01 1.97
C GLN A 208 9.54 25.58 2.21
N TYR A 209 10.46 25.38 1.27
CA TYR A 209 11.81 25.96 1.33
C TYR A 209 11.80 27.48 1.35
N ILE A 210 11.06 28.14 0.45
CA ILE A 210 10.94 29.61 0.45
C ILE A 210 10.34 30.11 1.75
N THR A 211 9.30 29.44 2.25
CA THR A 211 8.67 29.79 3.53
C THR A 211 9.67 29.68 4.68
N TYR A 212 10.46 28.60 4.72
CA TYR A 212 11.56 28.45 5.67
C TYR A 212 12.57 29.60 5.57
N ALA A 213 13.07 29.89 4.37
CA ALA A 213 14.07 30.92 4.13
C ALA A 213 13.58 32.31 4.58
N LYS A 214 12.33 32.66 4.27
CA LYS A 214 11.73 33.95 4.68
C LYS A 214 11.51 34.05 6.18
N ILE A 215 11.00 32.98 6.82
CA ILE A 215 10.82 32.97 8.28
C ILE A 215 12.18 33.08 8.97
N ARG A 216 13.18 32.34 8.50
CA ARG A 216 14.56 32.41 8.99
C ARG A 216 15.11 33.82 8.87
N ALA A 217 14.98 34.46 7.70
CA ALA A 217 15.44 35.84 7.48
C ALA A 217 14.73 36.84 8.41
N SER A 218 13.42 36.69 8.62
CA SER A 218 12.65 37.56 9.54
C SER A 218 13.04 37.42 11.01
N LYS A 219 13.76 36.34 11.35
CA LYS A 219 14.22 36.01 12.71
C LYS A 219 15.75 35.95 12.82
N ALA A 220 16.49 36.52 11.86
CA ALA A 220 17.94 36.43 11.83
C ALA A 220 18.58 36.89 13.16
N ASP A 221 18.07 37.97 13.75
CA ASP A 221 18.57 38.53 15.03
C ASP A 221 18.30 37.62 16.25
N GLU A 222 17.32 36.72 16.16
CA GLU A 222 16.99 35.73 17.19
C GLU A 222 17.83 34.45 17.05
N ILE A 223 18.33 34.17 15.85
CA ILE A 223 19.05 32.95 15.48
C ILE A 223 20.56 33.19 15.62
N SER A 224 21.07 33.13 16.86
CA SER A 224 22.51 32.96 17.10
C SER A 224 22.79 31.58 17.71
N PRO A 225 23.94 30.94 17.39
CA PRO A 225 24.29 29.64 17.97
C PRO A 225 24.20 29.63 19.50
N ASP A 226 24.63 30.71 20.15
CA ASP A 226 24.61 30.85 21.61
C ASP A 226 23.17 30.97 22.15
N LYS A 227 22.32 31.76 21.49
CA LYS A 227 20.90 31.90 21.86
C LYS A 227 20.15 30.57 21.68
N ILE A 228 20.47 29.79 20.66
CA ILE A 228 19.82 28.49 20.43
C ILE A 228 20.36 27.41 21.37
N LYS A 229 21.65 27.41 21.68
CA LYS A 229 22.25 26.49 22.66
C LYS A 229 21.66 26.70 24.06
N ALA A 230 21.41 27.96 24.46
CA ALA A 230 20.77 28.32 25.72
C ALA A 230 19.30 27.89 25.83
N ILE A 231 18.64 27.57 24.72
CA ILE A 231 17.32 26.91 24.74
C ILE A 231 17.56 25.46 25.14
N ASP A 232 17.62 25.24 26.45
CA ASP A 232 17.98 23.99 27.08
C ASP A 232 17.09 22.83 26.58
N SER A 233 17.71 21.70 26.27
CA SER A 233 16.99 20.50 25.86
C SER A 233 17.73 19.20 26.18
N GLY A 234 18.71 19.21 27.09
CA GLY A 234 19.45 18.00 27.47
C GLY A 234 18.50 16.86 27.88
N ALA A 235 17.50 17.19 28.71
CA ALA A 235 16.43 16.26 29.07
C ALA A 235 15.50 15.92 27.89
N GLY A 236 15.27 16.87 26.98
CA GLY A 236 14.37 16.72 25.84
C GLY A 236 14.78 15.59 24.89
N CYS A 237 16.06 15.47 24.52
CA CYS A 237 16.51 14.42 23.61
C CYS A 237 16.44 13.02 24.23
N ALA A 238 16.84 12.87 25.49
CA ALA A 238 16.78 11.57 26.20
C ALA A 238 15.33 11.13 26.45
N ILE A 239 14.46 12.05 26.88
CA ILE A 239 13.02 11.79 27.05
C ILE A 239 12.40 11.45 25.71
N THR A 240 12.71 12.19 24.64
CA THR A 240 12.17 11.90 23.31
C THR A 240 12.60 10.50 22.87
N ALA A 241 13.89 10.16 22.95
CA ALA A 241 14.43 8.85 22.59
C ALA A 241 13.79 7.70 23.40
N ALA A 242 13.64 7.86 24.71
CA ALA A 242 12.94 6.89 25.57
C ALA A 242 11.46 6.75 25.16
N LEU A 243 10.80 7.87 24.83
CA LEU A 243 9.43 7.87 24.32
C LEU A 243 9.33 7.14 22.98
N ILE A 244 10.31 7.28 22.07
CA ILE A 244 10.34 6.56 20.79
C ILE A 244 10.34 5.05 21.03
N ILE A 245 11.27 4.59 21.88
CA ILE A 245 11.41 3.17 22.20
C ILE A 245 10.11 2.66 22.83
N PHE A 246 9.59 3.39 23.82
CA PHE A 246 8.37 3.02 24.52
C PHE A 246 7.15 2.99 23.59
N LEU A 247 6.96 4.00 22.74
CA LEU A 247 5.78 4.09 21.87
C LEU A 247 5.86 3.18 20.66
N THR A 248 7.06 2.90 20.15
CA THR A 248 7.24 1.87 19.13
C THR A 248 6.87 0.52 19.71
N ALA A 249 7.37 0.20 20.91
CA ALA A 249 7.00 -1.01 21.63
C ALA A 249 5.49 -1.05 21.95
N ALA A 250 4.91 0.03 22.46
CA ALA A 250 3.49 0.12 22.79
C ALA A 250 2.60 0.05 21.55
N GLY A 251 2.99 0.65 20.43
CA GLY A 251 2.28 0.56 19.14
C GLY A 251 2.30 -0.86 18.58
N ILE A 252 3.44 -1.55 18.66
CA ILE A 252 3.54 -2.98 18.31
C ILE A 252 2.65 -3.81 19.24
N ILE A 253 2.74 -3.60 20.55
CA ILE A 253 1.93 -4.31 21.55
C ILE A 253 0.44 -4.04 21.33
N ALA A 254 0.04 -2.80 21.08
CA ALA A 254 -1.34 -2.42 20.81
C ALA A 254 -1.83 -2.99 19.48
N ALA A 255 -1.02 -3.00 18.42
CA ALA A 255 -1.37 -3.65 17.16
C ALA A 255 -1.56 -5.16 17.36
N VAL A 256 -0.67 -5.81 18.11
CA VAL A 256 -0.79 -7.22 18.49
C VAL A 256 -2.00 -7.46 19.39
N PHE A 257 -2.29 -6.56 20.33
CA PHE A 257 -3.42 -6.68 21.25
C PHE A 257 -4.75 -6.42 20.55
N VAL A 258 -4.85 -5.41 19.69
CA VAL A 258 -6.03 -5.11 18.87
C VAL A 258 -6.31 -6.27 17.92
N THR A 259 -5.29 -6.79 17.23
CA THR A 259 -5.44 -7.96 16.36
C THR A 259 -5.85 -9.22 17.13
N LYS A 260 -5.35 -9.40 18.37
CA LYS A 260 -5.76 -10.51 19.26
C LYS A 260 -7.13 -10.33 19.93
N SER A 261 -7.50 -9.13 20.35
CA SER A 261 -8.68 -8.85 21.19
C SER A 261 -9.94 -8.56 20.37
N ILE A 262 -9.82 -7.73 19.33
CA ILE A 262 -10.92 -7.49 18.39
C ILE A 262 -11.06 -8.71 17.46
N GLY A 263 -9.96 -9.45 17.25
CA GLY A 263 -9.89 -10.53 16.28
C GLY A 263 -9.74 -9.95 14.89
N PHE A 264 -8.69 -10.34 14.18
CA PHE A 264 -8.42 -9.93 12.80
C PHE A 264 -9.67 -10.03 11.89
N ASN A 265 -10.50 -11.05 12.13
CA ASN A 265 -11.75 -11.28 11.41
C ASN A 265 -12.79 -10.16 11.58
N LYS A 266 -12.93 -9.54 12.76
CA LYS A 266 -13.88 -8.42 12.94
C LYS A 266 -13.42 -7.15 12.21
N ILE A 267 -12.11 -6.92 12.16
CA ILE A 267 -11.53 -5.79 11.42
C ILE A 267 -11.75 -5.98 9.92
N LEU A 268 -11.46 -7.18 9.39
CA LEU A 268 -11.72 -7.49 7.98
C LEU A 268 -13.22 -7.37 7.63
N LYS A 269 -14.11 -7.87 8.50
CA LYS A 269 -15.57 -7.70 8.35
C LYS A 269 -16.00 -6.24 8.29
N ALA A 270 -15.41 -5.38 9.11
CA ALA A 270 -15.70 -3.94 9.08
C ALA A 270 -15.21 -3.26 7.78
N ILE A 271 -14.10 -3.72 7.20
CA ILE A 271 -13.52 -3.14 5.98
C ILE A 271 -14.23 -3.64 4.71
N TYR A 272 -14.49 -4.94 4.64
CA TYR A 272 -14.96 -5.60 3.41
C TYR A 272 -16.47 -5.93 3.42
N GLY A 273 -17.14 -5.72 4.55
CA GLY A 273 -18.54 -6.11 4.75
C GLY A 273 -18.69 -7.61 5.06
N ASN A 274 -19.85 -8.02 5.57
CA ASN A 274 -20.11 -9.43 5.95
C ASN A 274 -20.64 -10.30 4.80
N THR A 275 -20.97 -9.70 3.66
CA THR A 275 -21.67 -10.40 2.58
C THR A 275 -21.08 -9.99 1.24
N ALA A 276 -20.67 -10.98 0.45
CA ALA A 276 -20.28 -10.80 -0.95
C ALA A 276 -21.39 -11.33 -1.86
N VAL A 277 -21.97 -10.47 -2.69
CA VAL A 277 -22.99 -10.88 -3.66
C VAL A 277 -22.28 -11.54 -4.86
N LEU A 278 -22.53 -12.84 -5.08
CA LEU A 278 -21.98 -13.58 -6.24
C LEU A 278 -22.93 -13.54 -7.43
N SER A 279 -24.23 -13.57 -7.18
CA SER A 279 -25.31 -13.33 -8.16
C SER A 279 -26.55 -12.83 -7.44
N GLU A 280 -27.61 -12.49 -8.16
CA GLU A 280 -28.89 -12.04 -7.56
C GLU A 280 -29.41 -13.01 -6.49
N ASP A 281 -29.17 -14.31 -6.69
CA ASP A 281 -29.74 -15.36 -5.87
C ASP A 281 -28.70 -16.09 -5.00
N ILE A 282 -27.42 -15.71 -5.08
CA ILE A 282 -26.34 -16.38 -4.36
C ILE A 282 -25.46 -15.33 -3.69
N ASN A 283 -25.56 -15.30 -2.36
CA ASN A 283 -24.71 -14.51 -1.49
C ASN A 283 -23.67 -15.40 -0.83
N LEU A 284 -22.52 -14.82 -0.52
CA LEU A 284 -21.46 -15.44 0.24
C LEU A 284 -21.34 -14.72 1.58
N GLN A 285 -21.70 -15.39 2.67
CA GLN A 285 -21.73 -14.85 4.02
C GLN A 285 -20.40 -15.13 4.74
N MET A 286 -19.79 -14.10 5.33
CA MET A 286 -18.62 -14.24 6.19
C MET A 286 -19.03 -14.78 7.55
N ASN A 287 -18.71 -16.05 7.82
CA ASN A 287 -18.78 -16.57 9.19
C ASN A 287 -17.53 -16.15 9.99
N GLU A 288 -17.37 -16.61 11.23
CA GLU A 288 -16.22 -16.22 12.08
C GLU A 288 -14.90 -16.88 11.68
N ASN A 289 -14.95 -17.97 10.90
CA ASN A 289 -13.80 -18.80 10.57
C ASN A 289 -13.21 -18.51 9.19
N TRP A 290 -13.92 -17.75 8.35
CA TRP A 290 -13.55 -17.51 6.96
C TRP A 290 -13.50 -16.01 6.66
N TYR A 291 -12.52 -15.59 5.86
CA TYR A 291 -12.44 -14.21 5.37
C TYR A 291 -12.23 -14.14 3.86
N PHE A 292 -12.72 -13.07 3.23
CA PHE A 292 -12.65 -12.86 1.79
C PHE A 292 -11.59 -11.81 1.44
N ILE A 293 -10.81 -12.09 0.40
CA ILE A 293 -9.97 -11.09 -0.26
C ILE A 293 -10.60 -10.84 -1.63
N LYS A 294 -11.08 -9.62 -1.85
CA LYS A 294 -11.56 -9.20 -3.17
C LYS A 294 -10.37 -9.01 -4.11
N LEU A 295 -10.36 -9.75 -5.21
CA LEU A 295 -9.35 -9.65 -6.26
C LEU A 295 -9.66 -8.47 -7.21
N PRO A 296 -8.68 -7.98 -8.00
CA PRO A 296 -8.78 -6.76 -8.82
C PRO A 296 -9.99 -6.73 -9.79
N PRO A 297 -10.37 -5.55 -10.31
CA PRO A 297 -11.69 -5.32 -10.93
C PRO A 297 -11.90 -6.05 -12.26
N GLY A 298 -13.14 -6.47 -12.51
CA GLY A 298 -13.60 -7.13 -13.76
C GLY A 298 -14.45 -8.38 -13.52
N HIS A 299 -14.27 -9.05 -12.37
CA HIS A 299 -15.00 -10.26 -11.99
C HIS A 299 -15.35 -10.25 -10.49
N TYR A 300 -16.39 -10.99 -10.08
CA TYR A 300 -16.69 -11.20 -8.65
C TYR A 300 -15.69 -12.21 -8.08
N SER A 301 -14.58 -11.59 -7.71
CA SER A 301 -13.26 -12.06 -7.33
C SER A 301 -13.01 -12.44 -5.87
N TYR A 302 -13.23 -13.65 -5.35
CA TYR A 302 -13.03 -13.91 -3.91
C TYR A 302 -12.08 -15.07 -3.62
N THR A 303 -11.04 -14.81 -2.82
CA THR A 303 -10.31 -15.87 -2.12
C THR A 303 -10.86 -15.96 -0.71
N VAL A 304 -11.36 -17.13 -0.33
CA VAL A 304 -11.78 -17.44 1.03
C VAL A 304 -10.67 -18.21 1.72
N ILE A 305 -10.25 -17.76 2.90
CA ILE A 305 -9.22 -18.42 3.70
C ILE A 305 -9.80 -18.76 5.06
N ARG A 306 -9.61 -20.01 5.49
CA ARG A 306 -9.98 -20.48 6.82
C ARG A 306 -8.93 -20.01 7.81
N HIS A 307 -9.34 -19.38 8.89
CA HIS A 307 -8.45 -19.03 9.98
C HIS A 307 -7.84 -20.32 10.55
N ASN A 308 -6.51 -20.41 10.53
CA ASN A 308 -5.80 -21.61 10.94
C ASN A 308 -5.94 -21.79 12.46
N GLU A 309 -6.70 -22.79 12.91
CA GLU A 309 -6.45 -23.43 14.20
C GLU A 309 -5.35 -24.46 13.95
N THR A 310 -4.14 -24.17 14.43
CA THR A 310 -2.98 -25.05 14.26
C THR A 310 -3.33 -26.50 14.63
N GLY A 311 -3.21 -27.41 13.66
CA GLY A 311 -3.33 -28.86 13.89
C GLY A 311 -4.54 -29.56 13.25
N LYS A 312 -5.53 -28.85 12.70
CA LYS A 312 -6.66 -29.49 11.99
C LYS A 312 -6.37 -29.68 10.50
N GLN A 313 -6.33 -30.92 10.03
CA GLN A 313 -6.31 -31.25 8.59
C GLN A 313 -7.65 -30.86 7.95
N GLY A 314 -7.67 -29.98 6.93
CA GLY A 314 -8.91 -29.61 6.22
C GLY A 314 -8.73 -28.61 5.06
N ILE A 315 -9.83 -28.04 4.55
CA ILE A 315 -9.79 -26.98 3.51
C ILE A 315 -9.30 -25.67 4.14
N TYR A 316 -8.06 -25.29 3.82
CA TYR A 316 -7.47 -24.05 4.33
C TYR A 316 -7.81 -22.81 3.49
N ALA A 317 -8.06 -22.99 2.19
CA ALA A 317 -8.42 -21.91 1.30
C ALA A 317 -9.25 -22.43 0.13
N ALA A 318 -10.20 -21.63 -0.33
CA ALA A 318 -10.98 -21.85 -1.53
C ALA A 318 -11.04 -20.56 -2.35
N MET A 319 -10.92 -20.67 -3.67
CA MET A 319 -11.23 -19.55 -4.55
C MET A 319 -12.68 -19.69 -5.01
N ILE A 320 -13.41 -18.57 -4.99
CA ILE A 320 -14.80 -18.47 -5.42
C ILE A 320 -14.88 -17.38 -6.48
N ARG A 321 -15.44 -17.75 -7.62
CA ARG A 321 -15.53 -16.92 -8.81
C ARG A 321 -16.98 -16.85 -9.24
N SER A 322 -17.39 -15.67 -9.70
CA SER A 322 -18.65 -15.50 -10.43
C SER A 322 -18.39 -14.64 -11.66
N ILE A 323 -18.60 -15.23 -12.82
CA ILE A 323 -18.28 -14.64 -14.12
C ILE A 323 -19.51 -14.71 -15.02
N GLU A 324 -19.74 -13.63 -15.75
CA GLU A 324 -20.78 -13.56 -16.78
C GLU A 324 -20.29 -14.28 -18.04
N LEU A 325 -21.13 -15.16 -18.56
CA LEU A 325 -20.84 -15.97 -19.75
C LEU A 325 -21.29 -15.25 -21.01
N THR A 326 -20.42 -15.24 -22.02
CA THR A 326 -20.79 -14.92 -23.41
C THR A 326 -21.65 -16.02 -24.02
N GLU A 327 -22.37 -15.73 -25.11
CA GLU A 327 -23.21 -16.73 -25.81
C GLU A 327 -22.43 -17.97 -26.27
N VAL A 328 -21.17 -17.79 -26.68
CA VAL A 328 -20.27 -18.90 -27.04
C VAL A 328 -19.99 -19.79 -25.83
N GLU A 329 -19.72 -19.19 -24.68
CA GLU A 329 -19.43 -19.92 -23.44
C GLU A 329 -20.67 -20.60 -22.86
N LYS A 330 -21.86 -19.99 -23.01
CA LYS A 330 -23.14 -20.64 -22.67
C LYS A 330 -23.35 -21.90 -23.50
N THR A 331 -23.04 -21.84 -24.79
CA THR A 331 -23.13 -23.01 -25.70
C THR A 331 -22.17 -24.13 -25.26
N LEU A 332 -20.92 -23.78 -24.91
CA LEU A 332 -19.93 -24.74 -24.41
C LEU A 332 -20.34 -25.40 -23.08
N MET A 333 -21.09 -24.70 -22.23
CA MET A 333 -21.65 -25.27 -20.99
C MET A 333 -22.83 -26.22 -21.24
N GLY A 334 -23.56 -26.05 -22.34
CA GLY A 334 -24.70 -26.88 -22.73
C GLY A 334 -24.32 -28.12 -23.54
N ASP A 335 -23.16 -28.13 -24.19
CA ASP A 335 -22.70 -29.26 -24.99
C ASP A 335 -22.15 -30.40 -24.12
N SER A 336 -23.05 -31.30 -23.73
CA SER A 336 -22.73 -32.52 -22.96
C SER A 336 -21.95 -33.56 -23.76
N GLY A 337 -21.76 -33.37 -25.08
CA GLY A 337 -21.05 -34.31 -25.95
C GLY A 337 -19.53 -34.14 -25.92
N VAL A 338 -19.03 -32.96 -25.56
CA VAL A 338 -17.59 -32.68 -25.46
C VAL A 338 -17.07 -33.06 -24.07
N ILE A 339 -16.00 -33.84 -24.05
CA ILE A 339 -15.38 -34.30 -22.80
C ILE A 339 -14.84 -33.08 -22.03
N ASN A 340 -15.27 -32.95 -20.77
CA ASN A 340 -14.83 -31.93 -19.81
C ASN A 340 -15.11 -30.46 -20.21
N SER A 341 -16.07 -30.15 -21.10
CA SER A 341 -16.33 -28.77 -21.57
C SER A 341 -16.42 -27.72 -20.46
N PRO A 342 -17.15 -27.96 -19.35
CA PRO A 342 -17.21 -27.00 -18.26
C PRO A 342 -15.87 -26.74 -17.58
N LEU A 343 -15.04 -27.78 -17.43
CA LEU A 343 -13.71 -27.66 -16.82
C LEU A 343 -12.73 -26.96 -17.76
N LYS A 344 -12.81 -27.21 -19.07
CA LYS A 344 -12.03 -26.49 -20.09
C LYS A 344 -12.40 -25.00 -20.11
N LEU A 345 -13.68 -24.67 -19.97
CA LEU A 345 -14.12 -23.28 -19.85
C LEU A 345 -13.60 -22.62 -18.57
N ILE A 346 -13.72 -23.27 -17.40
CA ILE A 346 -13.17 -22.77 -16.13
C ILE A 346 -11.65 -22.53 -16.25
N HIS A 347 -10.94 -23.48 -16.86
CA HIS A 347 -9.51 -23.36 -17.11
C HIS A 347 -9.17 -22.14 -17.99
N ALA A 348 -9.88 -21.96 -19.11
CA ALA A 348 -9.70 -20.81 -20.00
C ALA A 348 -10.08 -19.47 -19.35
N LEU A 349 -11.09 -19.46 -18.48
CA LEU A 349 -11.48 -18.28 -17.69
C LEU A 349 -10.37 -17.90 -16.71
N GLU A 350 -9.79 -18.86 -16.00
CA GLU A 350 -8.69 -18.60 -15.07
C GLU A 350 -7.41 -18.18 -15.78
N ALA A 351 -7.13 -18.72 -16.97
CA ALA A 351 -6.01 -18.25 -17.80
C ALA A 351 -6.17 -16.77 -18.19
N ARG A 352 -7.39 -16.34 -18.55
CA ARG A 352 -7.71 -14.94 -18.83
C ARG A 352 -7.56 -14.05 -17.59
N ILE A 353 -8.10 -14.47 -16.44
CA ILE A 353 -8.02 -13.72 -15.18
C ILE A 353 -6.56 -13.49 -14.76
N ASN A 354 -5.68 -14.44 -15.06
CA ASN A 354 -4.26 -14.36 -14.71
C ASN A 354 -3.39 -13.75 -15.84
N ASN A 355 -3.99 -13.01 -16.78
CA ASN A 355 -3.29 -12.31 -17.87
C ASN A 355 -2.32 -13.19 -18.69
N GLY A 356 -2.64 -14.47 -18.89
CA GLY A 356 -1.78 -15.38 -19.66
C GLY A 356 -0.47 -15.79 -18.98
N ASN A 357 -0.27 -15.49 -17.68
CA ASN A 357 0.78 -16.14 -16.89
C ASN A 357 0.34 -17.58 -16.55
N GLU A 358 0.30 -18.43 -17.57
CA GLU A 358 -0.07 -19.84 -17.44
C GLU A 358 0.78 -20.54 -16.38
N SER A 359 2.08 -20.25 -16.30
CA SER A 359 3.03 -20.96 -15.42
C SER A 359 2.73 -20.88 -13.91
N ASN A 360 1.97 -19.88 -13.45
CA ASN A 360 1.63 -19.69 -12.04
C ASN A 360 0.12 -19.73 -11.76
N SER A 361 -0.72 -19.79 -12.79
CA SER A 361 -2.16 -19.91 -12.59
C SER A 361 -2.49 -21.34 -12.14
N ILE A 362 -3.22 -21.43 -11.05
CA ILE A 362 -3.56 -22.67 -10.35
C ILE A 362 -4.18 -23.76 -11.26
N PRO A 363 -5.00 -23.43 -12.27
CA PRO A 363 -5.57 -24.41 -13.20
C PRO A 363 -4.69 -24.80 -14.38
N ALA A 364 -3.62 -24.07 -14.70
CA ALA A 364 -2.76 -24.36 -15.86
C ALA A 364 -2.12 -25.76 -15.84
N LYS A 365 -2.16 -26.42 -14.68
CA LYS A 365 -1.68 -27.78 -14.47
C LYS A 365 -2.82 -28.82 -14.46
N TRP A 366 -3.99 -28.55 -15.06
CA TRP A 366 -5.04 -29.56 -15.13
C TRP A 366 -4.84 -30.45 -16.35
N ASN A 367 -4.73 -31.77 -16.15
CA ASN A 367 -4.84 -32.72 -17.25
C ASN A 367 -6.34 -32.89 -17.59
N LEU A 368 -6.81 -32.17 -18.61
CA LEU A 368 -8.20 -32.18 -19.07
C LEU A 368 -8.41 -33.07 -20.31
N ASP A 369 -7.36 -33.75 -20.78
CA ASP A 369 -7.42 -34.67 -21.92
C ASP A 369 -8.01 -36.02 -21.51
N GLU A 370 -7.81 -36.41 -20.25
CA GLU A 370 -8.45 -37.57 -19.65
C GLU A 370 -9.91 -37.28 -19.30
N LYS A 371 -10.78 -38.29 -19.43
CA LYS A 371 -12.20 -38.16 -19.07
C LYS A 371 -12.35 -37.97 -17.56
N ILE A 372 -12.77 -36.78 -17.13
CA ILE A 372 -12.99 -36.47 -15.71
C ILE A 372 -14.44 -36.78 -15.36
N LYS A 373 -14.64 -37.51 -14.26
CA LYS A 373 -15.97 -37.79 -13.75
C LYS A 373 -16.56 -36.52 -13.12
N ILE A 374 -17.64 -36.01 -13.72
CA ILE A 374 -18.42 -34.91 -13.17
C ILE A 374 -19.67 -35.50 -12.52
N LEU A 375 -19.89 -35.19 -11.24
CA LEU A 375 -21.05 -35.67 -10.50
C LEU A 375 -21.99 -34.52 -10.13
N PRO A 376 -23.32 -34.71 -10.24
CA PRO A 376 -24.28 -33.76 -9.70
C PRO A 376 -24.27 -33.83 -8.18
N VAL A 377 -24.30 -32.66 -7.55
CA VAL A 377 -24.21 -32.49 -6.10
C VAL A 377 -25.19 -31.40 -5.67
N MET A 378 -26.04 -31.65 -4.67
CA MET A 378 -27.08 -30.71 -4.23
C MET A 378 -26.61 -29.89 -3.03
N VAL A 379 -26.31 -28.61 -3.23
CA VAL A 379 -25.87 -27.69 -2.17
C VAL A 379 -26.96 -26.67 -1.89
N ASN A 380 -27.48 -26.64 -0.65
CA ASN A 380 -28.50 -25.70 -0.19
C ASN A 380 -29.70 -25.59 -1.17
N GLY A 381 -30.12 -26.71 -1.77
CA GLY A 381 -31.22 -26.76 -2.73
C GLY A 381 -30.87 -26.36 -4.17
N THR A 382 -29.63 -25.95 -4.45
CA THR A 382 -29.12 -25.69 -5.81
C THR A 382 -28.31 -26.87 -6.31
N LYS A 383 -28.46 -27.20 -7.59
CA LYS A 383 -27.71 -28.28 -8.26
C LYS A 383 -26.35 -27.76 -8.71
N TRP A 384 -25.30 -28.27 -8.11
CA TRP A 384 -23.91 -28.06 -8.50
C TRP A 384 -23.37 -29.29 -9.23
N SER A 385 -22.27 -29.08 -9.93
CA SER A 385 -21.44 -30.14 -10.50
C SER A 385 -20.11 -30.17 -9.74
N LYS A 386 -19.69 -31.36 -9.28
CA LYS A 386 -18.39 -31.60 -8.63
C LYS A 386 -17.50 -32.39 -9.58
N ALA A 387 -16.26 -31.93 -9.74
CA ALA A 387 -15.19 -32.65 -10.42
C ALA A 387 -13.96 -32.72 -9.54
N VAL A 388 -13.22 -33.83 -9.64
CA VAL A 388 -11.90 -33.96 -9.03
C VAL A 388 -10.89 -33.95 -10.17
N VAL A 389 -10.10 -32.88 -10.25
CA VAL A 389 -9.15 -32.66 -11.33
C VAL A 389 -7.75 -33.01 -10.83
N PRO A 390 -7.06 -33.97 -11.47
CA PRO A 390 -5.68 -34.30 -11.11
C PRO A 390 -4.77 -33.10 -11.41
N ASN A 391 -3.78 -32.91 -10.54
CA ASN A 391 -2.67 -32.01 -10.83
C ASN A 391 -1.75 -32.71 -11.85
N ALA A 392 -1.38 -32.02 -12.92
CA ALA A 392 -0.41 -32.50 -13.92
C ALA A 392 0.96 -32.73 -13.29
N ASP A 393 1.23 -32.10 -12.15
CA ASP A 393 2.39 -32.34 -11.31
C ASP A 393 2.07 -33.41 -10.26
N GLU A 394 2.19 -34.69 -10.67
CA GLU A 394 1.92 -35.88 -9.86
C GLU A 394 2.74 -35.91 -8.55
N SER A 395 3.89 -35.24 -8.52
CA SER A 395 4.81 -35.20 -7.38
C SER A 395 4.19 -34.63 -6.10
N THR A 396 3.12 -33.84 -6.25
CA THR A 396 2.52 -33.11 -5.11
C THR A 396 1.53 -33.95 -4.31
N GLY A 397 1.05 -35.09 -4.82
CA GLY A 397 0.01 -35.87 -4.12
C GLY A 397 -1.24 -35.06 -3.78
N THR A 398 -1.58 -34.04 -4.58
CA THR A 398 -2.77 -33.19 -4.35
C THR A 398 -3.74 -33.26 -5.52
N LYS A 399 -5.04 -33.17 -5.22
CA LYS A 399 -6.11 -33.05 -6.23
C LYS A 399 -6.87 -31.75 -6.02
N TRP A 400 -7.39 -31.21 -7.12
CA TRP A 400 -8.28 -30.06 -7.09
C TRP A 400 -9.73 -30.53 -7.07
N ASN A 401 -10.50 -30.08 -6.07
CA ASN A 401 -11.95 -30.20 -6.12
C ASN A 401 -12.49 -28.95 -6.76
N VAL A 402 -13.28 -29.11 -7.82
CA VAL A 402 -13.91 -28.02 -8.56
C VAL A 402 -15.41 -28.21 -8.45
N PHE A 403 -16.09 -27.21 -7.89
CA PHE A 403 -17.53 -27.16 -7.90
C PHE A 403 -17.97 -26.01 -8.79
N PHE A 404 -18.98 -26.24 -9.60
CA PHE A 404 -19.53 -25.20 -10.45
C PHE A 404 -21.02 -25.35 -10.64
N THR A 405 -21.68 -24.22 -10.85
CA THR A 405 -23.09 -24.12 -11.22
C THR A 405 -23.27 -22.97 -12.19
N THR A 406 -24.25 -23.09 -13.07
CA THR A 406 -24.74 -21.97 -13.87
C THR A 406 -26.03 -21.45 -13.24
N LYS A 407 -26.15 -20.13 -13.14
CA LYS A 407 -27.40 -19.49 -12.74
C LYS A 407 -27.62 -18.26 -13.60
N LYS A 408 -28.69 -18.28 -14.40
CA LYS A 408 -28.92 -17.32 -15.49
C LYS A 408 -27.69 -17.31 -16.41
N ASP A 409 -27.13 -16.13 -16.65
CA ASP A 409 -25.98 -15.93 -17.53
C ASP A 409 -24.64 -15.99 -16.81
N ARG A 410 -24.59 -16.50 -15.58
CA ARG A 410 -23.37 -16.51 -14.77
C ARG A 410 -22.90 -17.93 -14.47
N LEU A 411 -21.60 -18.16 -14.65
CA LEU A 411 -20.90 -19.31 -14.13
C LEU A 411 -20.34 -18.95 -12.75
N ILE A 412 -20.77 -19.71 -11.75
CA ILE A 412 -20.25 -19.63 -10.40
C ILE A 412 -19.46 -20.90 -10.18
N TYR A 413 -18.19 -20.75 -9.82
CA TYR A 413 -17.34 -21.89 -9.53
C TYR A 413 -16.44 -21.62 -8.34
N LEU A 414 -16.11 -22.68 -7.64
CA LEU A 414 -15.12 -22.66 -6.58
C LEU A 414 -14.18 -23.83 -6.71
N PHE A 415 -12.97 -23.64 -6.23
CA PHE A 415 -11.98 -24.71 -6.22
C PHE A 415 -11.00 -24.59 -5.06
N TYR A 416 -10.59 -25.75 -4.54
CA TYR A 416 -9.64 -25.90 -3.43
C TYR A 416 -8.85 -27.21 -3.56
N ARG A 417 -7.71 -27.29 -2.85
CA ARG A 417 -6.86 -28.49 -2.81
C ARG A 417 -7.22 -29.39 -1.64
N THR A 418 -7.13 -30.70 -1.85
CA THR A 418 -7.12 -31.73 -0.81
C THR A 418 -5.95 -32.69 -1.00
N ALA A 419 -5.43 -33.25 0.10
CA ALA A 419 -4.45 -34.34 0.05
C ALA A 419 -5.05 -35.61 -0.59
N PHE A 420 -4.20 -36.44 -1.20
CA PHE A 420 -4.60 -37.59 -2.04
C PHE A 420 -5.42 -38.68 -1.31
N ASP A 421 -5.29 -38.82 0.00
CA ASP A 421 -5.78 -39.98 0.75
C ASP A 421 -7.27 -39.95 1.14
N LYS A 422 -7.98 -38.82 0.91
CA LYS A 422 -9.34 -38.58 1.44
C LYS A 422 -10.47 -38.53 0.40
N THR A 423 -10.24 -38.82 -0.87
CA THR A 423 -11.29 -38.66 -1.89
C THR A 423 -12.15 -39.92 -2.03
N ASP A 424 -13.12 -40.13 -1.13
CA ASP A 424 -14.38 -40.74 -1.57
C ASP A 424 -15.19 -39.63 -2.26
N ILE A 425 -15.32 -39.73 -3.58
CA ILE A 425 -16.03 -38.80 -4.44
C ILE A 425 -17.55 -38.73 -4.08
N LYS A 426 -18.07 -39.69 -3.30
CA LYS A 426 -19.51 -39.85 -3.04
C LYS A 426 -20.05 -39.09 -1.83
N THR A 427 -19.21 -38.60 -0.91
CA THR A 427 -19.67 -37.97 0.33
C THR A 427 -19.03 -36.60 0.54
N TYR A 428 -19.84 -35.64 0.98
CA TYR A 428 -19.34 -34.37 1.48
C TYR A 428 -18.40 -34.62 2.65
N THR A 429 -17.20 -34.08 2.59
CA THR A 429 -16.41 -33.91 3.81
C THR A 429 -17.10 -32.87 4.70
N GLU A 430 -16.94 -32.96 6.02
CA GLU A 430 -17.49 -31.93 6.93
C GLU A 430 -16.94 -30.53 6.59
N ASP A 431 -15.70 -30.45 6.08
CA ASP A 431 -15.11 -29.19 5.59
C ASP A 431 -15.83 -28.65 4.34
N GLU A 432 -16.29 -29.52 3.44
CA GLU A 432 -17.10 -29.11 2.29
C GLU A 432 -18.45 -28.55 2.75
N LYS A 433 -19.11 -29.20 3.71
CA LYS A 433 -20.37 -28.70 4.29
C LYS A 433 -20.18 -27.33 4.94
N GLU A 434 -19.08 -27.16 5.69
CA GLU A 434 -18.73 -25.88 6.30
C GLU A 434 -18.47 -24.80 5.24
N LEU A 435 -17.69 -25.08 4.19
CA LEU A 435 -17.47 -24.15 3.09
C LEU A 435 -18.78 -23.79 2.37
N PHE A 436 -19.67 -24.76 2.16
CA PHE A 436 -20.96 -24.54 1.53
C PHE A 436 -21.97 -23.81 2.41
N SER A 437 -21.81 -23.86 3.73
CA SER A 437 -22.61 -23.05 4.66
C SER A 437 -22.41 -21.54 4.45
N LEU A 438 -21.30 -21.14 3.81
CA LEU A 438 -21.07 -19.74 3.43
C LEU A 438 -22.01 -19.28 2.32
N PHE A 439 -22.60 -20.18 1.53
CA PHE A 439 -23.49 -19.83 0.43
C PHE A 439 -24.93 -19.69 0.91
N GLU A 440 -25.41 -18.46 1.01
CA GLU A 440 -26.81 -18.16 1.25
C GLU A 440 -27.53 -18.04 -0.11
N ILE A 441 -28.48 -18.93 -0.35
CA ILE A 441 -29.26 -18.98 -1.58
C ILE A 441 -30.61 -18.33 -1.31
N LYS A 442 -30.87 -17.19 -1.97
CA LYS A 442 -32.19 -16.56 -1.90
C LYS A 442 -33.19 -17.43 -2.66
N LYS A 443 -34.31 -17.74 -2.00
CA LYS A 443 -35.41 -18.52 -2.56
C LYS A 443 -36.23 -17.70 -3.54
#